data_AF-A0A1M6NYA8-F1
#
_entry.id   AF-A0A1M6NYA8-F1
#
_cell.length_a   1.000
_cell.length_b   1.000
_cell.length_c   1.000
_cell.angle_alpha   90.00
_cell.angle_beta   90.00
_cell.angle_gamma   90.00
#
_symmetry.space_group_name_H-M   'P 1'
#
loop_
_entity.id
_entity.type
_entity.pdbx_description
1 polymer ?
#
loop_
_entity_poly.entity_id
_entity_poly.type
_entity_poly.pdbx_seq_one_letter_code
_entity_poly.pdbx_strand_id
1 'polypeptide(L)'
;MKKYLSMIFLSIITVTIIAQNLEQHPNWQNYICAIILLLPIIFMYHCYFILFPKAMNKSDSLLVAVKIILSSLEETVLDKQLKSNVKNKINDSLLLLGATMEERREHLANPALFRLTKKSSLENAWRKFFLDAFLAIERDLKDETLSKWTFKKIQNKMNEDLHGQSVKKILKEMLRDSQYSFLCK
;
A
#
# COMPACT_ATOMS: atom_id res chain seq x y z
N MET A 1 8.05 8.27 17.87
CA MET A 1 7.30 8.22 19.16
C MET A 1 7.27 9.55 19.91
N LYS A 2 8.39 10.23 20.21
CA LYS A 2 8.37 11.52 20.96
C LYS A 2 7.44 12.62 20.40
N LYS A 3 7.35 12.78 19.06
CA LYS A 3 6.45 13.76 18.42
C LYS A 3 4.95 13.44 18.58
N TYR A 4 4.59 12.17 18.76
CA TYR A 4 3.19 11.76 18.94
C TYR A 4 2.74 11.95 20.39
N LEU A 5 3.65 11.73 21.33
CA LEU A 5 3.42 11.95 22.77
C LEU A 5 3.12 13.42 23.08
N SER A 6 3.91 14.36 22.54
CA SER A 6 3.67 15.80 22.75
C SER A 6 2.33 16.29 22.19
N MET A 7 1.82 15.66 21.13
CA MET A 7 0.53 16.03 20.52
C MET A 7 -0.67 15.40 21.24
N ILE A 8 -0.52 14.20 21.80
CA ILE A 8 -1.52 13.61 22.71
C ILE A 8 -1.72 14.52 23.92
N PHE A 9 -0.64 15.06 24.50
CA PHE A 9 -0.73 16.03 25.60
C PHE A 9 -1.50 17.31 25.23
N LEU A 10 -1.29 17.85 24.01
CA LEU A 10 -2.03 19.01 23.52
C LEU A 10 -3.55 18.75 23.38
N SER A 11 -3.93 17.55 22.93
CA SER A 11 -5.33 17.13 22.84
C SER A 11 -5.97 16.90 24.22
N ILE A 12 -5.20 16.39 25.19
CA ILE A 12 -5.68 16.19 26.56
C ILE A 12 -5.93 17.54 27.23
N ILE A 13 -5.01 18.51 27.09
CA ILE A 13 -5.15 19.85 27.70
C ILE A 13 -6.44 20.55 27.23
N THR A 14 -6.73 20.51 25.93
CA THR A 14 -7.96 21.12 25.39
C THR A 14 -9.23 20.40 25.89
N VAL A 15 -9.21 19.07 25.98
CA VAL A 15 -10.31 18.29 26.57
C VAL A 15 -10.50 18.62 28.05
N THR A 16 -9.42 18.78 28.82
CA THR A 16 -9.50 19.12 30.25
C THR A 16 -10.07 20.52 30.48
N ILE A 17 -9.68 21.51 29.67
CA ILE A 17 -10.23 22.88 29.74
C ILE A 17 -11.73 22.88 29.42
N ILE A 18 -12.15 22.11 28.42
CA ILE A 18 -13.57 21.99 28.04
C ILE A 18 -14.36 21.24 29.14
N ALA A 19 -13.81 20.17 29.69
CA ALA A 19 -14.43 19.39 30.77
C ALA A 19 -14.61 20.21 32.07
N GLN A 20 -13.59 21.01 32.45
CA GLN A 20 -13.66 21.89 33.63
C GLN A 20 -14.71 23.00 33.47
N ASN A 21 -14.89 23.54 32.26
CA ASN A 21 -15.93 24.54 31.99
C ASN A 21 -17.34 23.93 31.92
N LEU A 22 -17.47 22.63 31.62
CA LEU A 22 -18.75 21.91 31.58
C LEU A 22 -19.28 21.55 32.97
N GLU A 23 -18.39 21.22 33.91
CA GLU A 23 -18.76 20.91 35.31
C GLU A 23 -19.35 22.11 36.06
N GLN A 24 -18.87 23.32 35.77
CA GLN A 24 -19.30 24.52 36.49
C GLN A 24 -20.67 25.05 36.04
N HIS A 25 -21.07 24.78 34.79
CA HIS A 25 -22.39 25.14 34.25
C HIS A 25 -22.89 24.07 33.26
N PRO A 26 -23.59 23.03 33.73
CA PRO A 26 -24.11 21.96 32.86
C PRO A 26 -25.25 22.50 32.00
N ASN A 27 -24.90 23.11 30.87
CA ASN A 27 -25.83 23.51 29.82
C ASN A 27 -25.61 22.58 28.62
N TRP A 28 -26.69 21.94 28.16
CA TRP A 28 -26.71 21.07 26.98
C TRP A 28 -26.07 21.72 25.73
N GLN A 29 -26.20 23.05 25.59
CA GLN A 29 -25.57 23.81 24.51
C GLN A 29 -24.04 23.79 24.56
N ASN A 30 -23.43 23.80 25.76
CA ASN A 30 -21.98 23.75 25.92
C ASN A 30 -21.44 22.36 25.52
N TYR A 31 -22.18 21.28 25.82
CA TYR A 31 -21.82 19.93 25.40
C TYR A 31 -21.88 19.79 23.86
N ILE A 32 -22.90 20.34 23.22
CA ILE A 32 -23.01 20.36 21.75
C ILE A 32 -21.84 21.14 21.13
N CYS A 33 -21.53 22.34 21.63
CA CYS A 33 -20.40 23.13 21.15
C CYS A 33 -19.06 22.41 21.35
N ALA A 34 -18.85 21.76 22.50
CA ALA A 34 -17.66 20.96 22.77
C ALA A 34 -17.49 19.82 21.77
N ILE A 35 -18.54 19.06 21.47
CA ILE A 35 -18.51 17.96 20.52
C ILE A 35 -18.24 18.46 19.10
N ILE A 36 -18.90 19.55 18.67
CA ILE A 36 -18.70 20.15 17.35
C ILE A 36 -17.25 20.64 17.17
N LEU A 37 -16.61 21.14 18.23
CA LEU A 37 -15.21 21.55 18.19
C LEU A 37 -14.23 20.36 18.21
N LEU A 38 -14.49 19.34 19.03
CA LEU A 38 -13.56 18.20 19.22
C LEU A 38 -13.62 17.17 18.09
N LEU A 39 -14.79 16.89 17.56
CA LEU A 39 -15.00 15.79 16.62
C LEU A 39 -14.25 15.98 15.28
N PRO A 40 -14.22 17.19 14.68
CA PRO A 40 -13.38 17.47 13.51
C PRO A 40 -11.89 17.34 13.80
N ILE A 41 -11.44 17.74 14.99
CA ILE A 41 -10.02 17.67 15.39
C ILE A 41 -9.58 16.21 15.52
N ILE A 42 -10.38 15.37 16.19
CA ILE A 42 -10.12 13.93 16.33
C ILE A 42 -10.15 13.25 14.95
N PHE A 43 -11.11 13.61 14.10
CA PHE A 43 -11.20 13.09 12.75
C PHE A 43 -9.95 13.44 11.92
N MET A 44 -9.56 14.72 11.90
CA MET A 44 -8.35 15.19 11.23
C MET A 44 -7.10 14.50 11.76
N TYR A 45 -7.02 14.29 13.08
CA TYR A 45 -5.93 13.57 13.72
C TYR A 45 -5.85 12.11 13.22
N HIS A 46 -6.96 11.37 13.23
CA HIS A 46 -6.99 10.00 12.73
C HIS A 46 -6.63 9.92 11.24
N CYS A 47 -7.13 10.84 10.43
CA CYS A 47 -6.77 10.91 9.03
C CYS A 47 -5.26 11.14 8.83
N TYR A 48 -4.69 12.15 9.50
CA TYR A 48 -3.32 12.59 9.25
C TYR A 48 -2.26 11.68 9.88
N PHE A 49 -2.51 11.15 11.09
CA PHE A 49 -1.50 10.42 11.85
C PHE A 49 -1.67 8.90 11.79
N ILE A 50 -2.83 8.39 11.41
CA ILE A 50 -3.10 6.94 11.39
C ILE A 50 -3.36 6.46 9.97
N LEU A 51 -4.37 7.02 9.30
CA LEU A 51 -4.80 6.52 8.00
C LEU A 51 -3.79 6.87 6.89
N PHE A 52 -3.36 8.13 6.82
CA PHE A 52 -2.45 8.60 5.78
C PHE A 52 -1.07 7.90 5.85
N PRO A 53 -0.40 7.79 7.01
CA PRO A 53 0.89 7.11 7.08
C PRO A 53 0.78 5.61 6.80
N LYS A 54 -0.32 4.97 7.22
CA LYS A 54 -0.58 3.56 6.92
C LYS A 54 -0.78 3.32 5.42
N ALA A 55 -1.52 4.20 4.76
CA ALA A 55 -1.71 4.15 3.31
C ALA A 55 -0.39 4.39 2.56
N MET A 56 0.42 5.36 3.01
CA MET A 56 1.73 5.67 2.43
C MET A 56 2.70 4.47 2.56
N ASN A 57 2.81 3.89 3.77
CA ASN A 57 3.61 2.68 4.00
C ASN A 57 3.16 1.50 3.11
N LYS A 58 1.85 1.36 2.86
CA LYS A 58 1.33 0.34 1.94
C LYS A 58 1.79 0.59 0.51
N SER A 59 1.68 1.83 0.03
CA SER A 59 2.14 2.24 -1.30
C SER A 59 3.65 2.01 -1.49
N ASP A 60 4.47 2.45 -0.53
CA ASP A 60 5.92 2.29 -0.59
C ASP A 60 6.31 0.81 -0.62
N SER A 61 5.68 -0.02 0.21
CA SER A 61 5.94 -1.46 0.21
C SER A 61 5.52 -2.13 -1.10
N LEU A 62 4.44 -1.68 -1.74
CA LEU A 62 4.03 -2.19 -3.06
C LEU A 62 5.08 -1.86 -4.13
N LEU A 63 5.61 -0.63 -4.14
CA LEU A 63 6.68 -0.23 -5.05
C LEU A 63 7.98 -1.01 -4.80
N VAL A 64 8.30 -1.25 -3.53
CA VAL A 64 9.48 -2.06 -3.16
C VAL A 64 9.30 -3.51 -3.59
N ALA A 65 8.08 -4.07 -3.50
CA ALA A 65 7.78 -5.39 -4.04
C ALA A 65 8.12 -5.48 -5.54
N VAL A 66 7.74 -4.47 -6.34
CA VAL A 66 8.11 -4.38 -7.76
C VAL A 66 9.64 -4.42 -7.95
N LYS A 67 10.37 -3.61 -7.16
CA LYS A 67 11.84 -3.57 -7.22
C LYS A 67 12.47 -4.91 -6.85
N ILE A 68 11.93 -5.61 -5.84
CA ILE A 68 12.39 -6.95 -5.45
C ILE A 68 12.20 -7.91 -6.63
N ILE A 69 11.02 -7.94 -7.24
CA ILE A 69 10.74 -8.82 -8.39
C ILE A 69 11.72 -8.56 -9.53
N LEU A 70 11.88 -7.30 -9.94
CA LEU A 70 12.76 -6.93 -11.05
C LEU A 70 14.23 -7.24 -10.74
N SER A 71 14.72 -6.88 -9.54
CA SER A 71 16.10 -7.16 -9.15
C SER A 71 16.38 -8.66 -9.02
N SER A 72 15.44 -9.45 -8.49
CA SER A 72 15.57 -10.91 -8.44
C SER A 72 15.62 -11.53 -9.84
N LEU A 73 14.84 -11.01 -10.79
CA LEU A 73 14.93 -11.44 -12.20
C LEU A 73 16.31 -11.09 -12.79
N GLU A 74 16.82 -9.89 -12.53
CA GLU A 74 18.13 -9.47 -13.04
C GLU A 74 19.30 -10.32 -12.52
N GLU A 75 19.23 -10.71 -11.25
CA GLU A 75 20.26 -11.49 -10.56
C GLU A 75 20.22 -12.99 -10.90
N THR A 76 19.06 -13.54 -11.27
CA THR A 76 18.89 -14.98 -11.50
C THR A 76 18.97 -15.38 -12.97
N VAL A 77 18.66 -14.47 -13.90
CA VAL A 77 18.64 -14.77 -15.33
C VAL A 77 19.86 -14.17 -16.03
N LEU A 78 20.80 -15.05 -16.41
CA LEU A 78 22.03 -14.67 -17.11
C LEU A 78 21.79 -14.37 -18.60
N ASP A 79 20.87 -15.09 -19.24
CA ASP A 79 20.49 -14.86 -20.63
C ASP A 79 19.83 -13.47 -20.78
N LYS A 80 20.49 -12.59 -21.54
CA LYS A 80 20.05 -11.22 -21.75
C LYS A 80 18.73 -11.13 -22.51
N GLN A 81 18.50 -12.00 -23.49
CA GLN A 81 17.32 -11.96 -24.33
C GLN A 81 16.12 -12.52 -23.58
N LEU A 82 16.29 -13.66 -22.88
CA LEU A 82 15.26 -14.22 -22.01
C LEU A 82 14.87 -13.23 -20.92
N LYS A 83 15.85 -12.66 -20.22
CA LYS A 83 15.63 -11.63 -19.19
C LYS A 83 14.88 -10.43 -19.74
N SER A 84 15.29 -9.90 -20.90
CA SER A 84 14.63 -8.76 -21.54
C SER A 84 13.17 -9.05 -21.86
N ASN A 85 12.87 -10.25 -22.38
CA ASN A 85 11.50 -10.65 -22.70
C ASN A 85 10.59 -10.68 -21.47
N VAL A 86 11.03 -11.32 -20.38
CA VAL A 86 10.25 -11.37 -19.12
C VAL A 86 10.09 -9.96 -18.53
N LYS A 87 11.18 -9.17 -18.51
CA LYS A 87 11.18 -7.80 -18.01
C LYS A 87 10.22 -6.91 -18.78
N ASN A 88 10.16 -7.04 -20.11
CA ASN A 88 9.24 -6.27 -20.94
C ASN A 88 7.78 -6.58 -20.60
N LYS A 89 7.40 -7.86 -20.41
CA LYS A 89 6.03 -8.21 -20.00
C LYS A 89 5.65 -7.69 -18.61
N ILE A 90 6.61 -7.71 -17.67
CA ILE A 90 6.41 -7.12 -16.34
C ILE A 90 6.24 -5.59 -16.46
N ASN A 91 7.04 -4.94 -17.30
CA ASN A 91 6.94 -3.50 -17.55
C ASN A 91 5.61 -3.12 -18.23
N ASP A 92 5.13 -3.91 -19.20
CA ASP A 92 3.84 -3.68 -19.84
C ASP A 92 2.69 -3.77 -18.81
N SER A 93 2.78 -4.75 -17.91
CA SER A 93 1.84 -4.88 -16.78
C SER A 93 1.92 -3.67 -15.83
N LEU A 94 3.12 -3.15 -15.60
CA LEU A 94 3.34 -1.95 -14.78
C LEU A 94 2.79 -0.69 -15.45
N LEU A 95 2.92 -0.56 -16.77
CA LEU A 95 2.34 0.55 -17.55
C LEU A 95 0.80 0.54 -17.47
N LEU A 96 0.18 -0.64 -17.57
CA LEU A 96 -1.27 -0.79 -17.39
C LEU A 96 -1.73 -0.40 -15.98
N LEU A 97 -0.95 -0.76 -14.96
CA LEU A 97 -1.20 -0.32 -13.59
C LEU A 97 -1.08 1.20 -13.46
N GLY A 98 -0.05 1.80 -14.05
CA GLY A 98 0.17 3.26 -14.07
C GLY A 98 -1.00 4.01 -14.72
N ALA A 99 -1.48 3.54 -15.87
CA ALA A 99 -2.65 4.11 -16.54
C ALA A 99 -3.92 4.03 -15.66
N THR A 100 -4.11 2.90 -14.96
CA THR A 100 -5.25 2.73 -14.04
C THR A 100 -5.14 3.66 -12.82
N MET A 101 -3.92 3.89 -12.32
CA MET A 101 -3.67 4.83 -11.22
C MET A 101 -3.94 6.27 -11.65
N GLU A 102 -3.52 6.64 -12.86
CA GLU A 102 -3.71 7.98 -13.41
C GLU A 102 -5.19 8.29 -13.65
N GLU A 103 -5.93 7.38 -14.29
CA GLU A 103 -7.37 7.52 -14.49
C GLU A 103 -8.12 7.72 -13.16
N ARG A 104 -7.70 7.00 -12.11
CA ARG A 104 -8.30 7.13 -10.77
C ARG A 104 -7.94 8.46 -10.12
N ARG A 105 -6.73 8.97 -10.32
CA ARG A 105 -6.28 10.29 -9.87
C ARG A 105 -7.12 11.39 -10.51
N GLU A 106 -7.31 11.33 -11.83
CA GLU A 106 -8.13 12.28 -12.60
C GLU A 106 -9.59 12.25 -12.15
N HIS A 107 -10.17 11.07 -11.94
CA HIS A 107 -11.53 10.93 -11.41
C HIS A 107 -11.69 11.53 -10.01
N LEU A 108 -10.72 11.32 -9.11
CA LEU A 108 -10.76 11.91 -7.77
C LEU A 108 -10.61 13.43 -7.80
N ALA A 109 -9.85 13.97 -8.75
CA ALA A 109 -9.70 15.41 -8.93
C ALA A 109 -10.97 16.06 -9.51
N ASN A 110 -11.60 15.44 -10.51
CA ASN A 110 -12.78 15.97 -11.19
C ASN A 110 -13.81 14.88 -11.55
N PRO A 111 -14.65 14.44 -10.58
CA PRO A 111 -15.58 13.33 -10.77
C PRO A 111 -16.64 13.57 -11.85
N ALA A 112 -17.00 14.84 -12.10
CA ALA A 112 -18.02 15.23 -13.09
C ALA A 112 -17.51 15.14 -14.53
N LEU A 113 -16.20 15.31 -14.76
CA LEU A 113 -15.58 15.34 -16.09
C LEU A 113 -15.01 13.99 -16.49
N PHE A 114 -14.58 13.18 -15.52
CA PHE A 114 -13.95 11.90 -15.76
C PHE A 114 -14.83 10.76 -15.26
N ARG A 115 -15.37 9.96 -16.18
CA ARG A 115 -16.02 8.70 -15.82
C ARG A 115 -14.98 7.58 -15.86
N LEU A 116 -14.88 6.84 -14.76
CA LEU A 116 -14.06 5.61 -14.71
C LEU A 116 -14.52 4.65 -15.81
N THR A 117 -13.65 4.36 -16.76
CA THR A 117 -13.82 3.31 -17.79
C THR A 117 -13.76 1.92 -17.16
N LYS A 118 -13.05 1.76 -16.04
CA LYS A 118 -13.02 0.53 -15.23
C LYS A 118 -13.31 0.81 -13.77
N LYS A 119 -14.38 0.21 -13.23
CA LYS A 119 -14.69 0.20 -11.79
C LYS A 119 -13.81 -0.78 -10.98
N SER A 120 -12.59 -1.10 -11.42
CA SER A 120 -11.71 -1.95 -10.60
C SER A 120 -11.10 -1.12 -9.48
N SER A 121 -11.14 -1.62 -8.25
CA SER A 121 -10.39 -1.00 -7.15
C SER A 121 -8.89 -1.00 -7.49
N LEU A 122 -8.16 0.02 -7.02
CA LEU A 122 -6.70 0.08 -7.15
C LEU A 122 -6.02 -1.17 -6.54
N GLU A 123 -6.62 -1.72 -5.49
CA GLU A 123 -6.17 -2.97 -4.87
C GLU A 123 -6.29 -4.16 -5.84
N ASN A 124 -7.37 -4.24 -6.63
CA ASN A 124 -7.50 -5.26 -7.67
C ASN A 124 -6.49 -5.05 -8.81
N ALA A 125 -6.17 -3.80 -9.16
CA ALA A 125 -5.15 -3.50 -10.16
C ALA A 125 -3.75 -3.94 -9.71
N TRP A 126 -3.38 -3.64 -8.45
CA TRP A 126 -2.14 -4.13 -7.84
C TRP A 126 -2.08 -5.65 -7.76
N ARG A 127 -3.17 -6.29 -7.29
CA ARG A 127 -3.28 -7.74 -7.26
C ARG A 127 -3.06 -8.34 -8.64
N LYS A 128 -3.74 -7.81 -9.66
CA LYS A 128 -3.61 -8.26 -11.04
C LYS A 128 -2.15 -8.12 -11.53
N PHE A 129 -1.53 -6.96 -11.30
CA PHE A 129 -0.13 -6.74 -11.66
C PHE A 129 0.79 -7.82 -11.07
N PHE A 130 0.68 -8.14 -9.77
CA PHE A 130 1.55 -9.16 -9.17
C PHE A 130 1.31 -10.55 -9.75
N LEU A 131 0.05 -10.91 -9.99
CA LEU A 131 -0.27 -12.20 -10.62
C LEU A 131 0.30 -12.28 -12.04
N ASP A 132 0.14 -11.23 -12.85
CA ASP A 132 0.66 -11.17 -14.21
C ASP A 132 2.20 -11.23 -14.22
N ALA A 133 2.86 -10.55 -13.27
CA ALA A 133 4.31 -10.56 -13.12
C ALA A 133 4.85 -11.95 -12.72
N PHE A 134 4.24 -12.62 -11.75
CA PHE A 134 4.66 -13.96 -11.34
C PHE A 134 4.36 -15.02 -12.41
N LEU A 135 3.26 -14.86 -13.13
CA LEU A 135 2.92 -15.72 -14.26
C LEU A 135 3.89 -15.55 -15.44
N ALA A 136 4.36 -14.32 -15.70
CA ALA A 136 5.42 -14.09 -16.67
C ALA A 136 6.71 -14.80 -16.27
N ILE A 137 7.14 -14.72 -15.00
CA ILE A 137 8.33 -15.42 -14.50
C ILE A 137 8.18 -16.94 -14.64
N GLU A 138 7.04 -17.49 -14.25
CA GLU A 138 6.78 -18.94 -14.29
C GLU A 138 6.74 -19.48 -15.72
N ARG A 139 6.01 -18.82 -16.63
CA ARG A 139 5.78 -19.32 -18.00
C ARG A 139 6.94 -19.05 -18.93
N ASP A 140 7.54 -17.87 -18.86
CA ASP A 140 8.48 -17.43 -19.90
C ASP A 140 9.91 -17.87 -19.63
N LEU A 141 10.28 -18.13 -18.38
CA LEU A 141 11.61 -18.66 -18.08
C LEU A 141 11.82 -20.07 -18.63
N LYS A 142 10.73 -20.79 -18.99
CA LYS A 142 10.63 -22.15 -19.58
C LYS A 142 11.30 -23.27 -18.78
N ASP A 143 12.45 -23.00 -18.16
CA ASP A 143 13.16 -23.82 -17.20
C ASP A 143 12.56 -23.63 -15.81
N GLU A 144 12.02 -24.73 -15.28
CA GLU A 144 11.45 -24.80 -13.94
C GLU A 144 12.47 -24.51 -12.84
N THR A 145 13.76 -24.79 -13.09
CA THR A 145 14.85 -24.52 -12.16
C THR A 145 15.10 -23.02 -12.02
N LEU A 146 15.14 -22.31 -13.15
CA LEU A 146 15.34 -20.86 -13.16
C LEU A 146 14.17 -20.15 -12.49
N SER A 147 12.92 -20.51 -12.80
CA SER A 147 11.75 -19.89 -12.16
C SER A 147 11.72 -20.15 -10.65
N LYS A 148 12.01 -21.37 -10.20
CA LYS A 148 12.16 -21.70 -8.76
C LYS A 148 13.27 -20.89 -8.09
N TRP A 149 14.40 -20.72 -8.75
CA TRP A 149 15.50 -19.89 -8.24
C TRP A 149 15.13 -18.42 -8.13
N THR A 150 14.46 -17.85 -9.15
CA THR A 150 13.94 -16.48 -9.10
C THR A 150 12.94 -16.31 -7.96
N PHE A 151 11.99 -17.23 -7.79
CA PHE A 151 11.03 -17.20 -6.68
C PHE A 151 11.69 -17.33 -5.31
N LYS A 152 12.69 -18.21 -5.16
CA LYS A 152 13.48 -18.33 -3.93
C LYS A 152 14.26 -17.05 -3.62
N LYS A 153 14.79 -16.39 -4.65
CA LYS A 153 15.51 -15.11 -4.50
C LYS A 153 14.55 -14.00 -4.06
N ILE A 154 13.34 -13.95 -4.61
CA ILE A 154 12.28 -13.03 -4.17
C ILE A 154 11.94 -13.27 -2.69
N GLN A 155 11.73 -14.52 -2.29
CA GLN A 155 11.49 -14.91 -0.89
C GLN A 155 12.62 -14.46 0.05
N ASN A 156 13.87 -14.72 -0.34
CA ASN A 156 15.03 -14.37 0.48
C ASN A 156 15.10 -12.85 0.70
N LYS A 157 14.97 -12.04 -0.37
CA LYS A 157 14.98 -10.58 -0.27
C LYS A 157 13.84 -10.03 0.61
N MET A 158 12.69 -10.67 0.61
CA MET A 158 11.58 -10.29 1.52
C MET A 158 11.84 -10.69 2.98
N ASN A 159 12.75 -11.61 3.26
CA ASN A 159 13.06 -12.06 4.62
C ASN A 159 14.34 -11.41 5.20
N GLU A 160 15.11 -10.66 4.39
CA GLU A 160 16.40 -10.09 4.78
C GLU A 160 16.30 -8.99 5.84
N ASP A 161 15.29 -8.10 5.74
CA ASP A 161 15.17 -6.93 6.63
C ASP A 161 13.73 -6.62 7.06
N LEU A 162 13.60 -5.65 7.97
CA LEU A 162 12.30 -5.16 8.48
C LEU A 162 11.40 -4.62 7.34
N HIS A 163 12.01 -4.05 6.29
CA HIS A 163 11.26 -3.51 5.17
C HIS A 163 10.70 -4.63 4.29
N GLY A 164 11.49 -5.68 4.04
CA GLY A 164 11.09 -6.92 3.40
C GLY A 164 9.94 -7.61 4.13
N GLN A 165 9.93 -7.61 5.46
CA GLN A 165 8.79 -8.16 6.22
C GLN A 165 7.50 -7.36 6.00
N SER A 166 7.58 -6.04 5.87
CA SER A 166 6.44 -5.19 5.49
C SER A 166 5.92 -5.55 4.10
N VAL A 167 6.84 -5.72 3.13
CA VAL A 167 6.53 -6.17 1.77
C VAL A 167 5.86 -7.54 1.78
N LYS A 168 6.40 -8.51 2.53
CA LYS A 168 5.86 -9.86 2.69
C LYS A 168 4.42 -9.83 3.19
N LYS A 169 4.12 -8.98 4.20
CA LYS A 169 2.78 -8.82 4.74
C LYS A 169 1.79 -8.30 3.68
N ILE A 170 2.19 -7.28 2.93
CA ILE A 170 1.33 -6.67 1.90
C ILE A 170 1.15 -7.60 0.70
N LEU A 171 2.20 -8.27 0.24
CA LEU A 171 2.07 -9.29 -0.80
C LEU A 171 1.18 -10.44 -0.35
N LYS A 172 1.25 -10.87 0.92
CA LYS A 172 0.34 -11.88 1.47
C LYS A 172 -1.12 -11.44 1.41
N GLU A 173 -1.40 -10.17 1.68
CA GLU A 173 -2.74 -9.60 1.52
C GLU A 173 -3.20 -9.60 0.05
N MET A 174 -2.32 -9.21 -0.88
CA MET A 174 -2.64 -9.15 -2.32
C MET A 174 -2.81 -10.55 -2.95
N LEU A 175 -1.99 -11.51 -2.53
CA LEU A 175 -1.89 -12.84 -3.14
C LEU A 175 -2.80 -13.88 -2.49
N ARG A 176 -3.49 -13.55 -1.40
CA ARG A 176 -4.27 -14.43 -0.50
C ARG A 176 -4.61 -15.84 -1.04
N ASP A 177 -5.44 -15.93 -2.08
CA ASP A 177 -5.97 -17.19 -2.62
C ASP A 177 -5.31 -17.63 -3.94
N SER A 178 -4.20 -17.01 -4.30
CA SER A 178 -3.48 -17.30 -5.54
C SER A 178 -2.50 -18.46 -5.38
N GLN A 179 -2.17 -19.07 -6.52
CA GLN A 179 -1.12 -20.09 -6.60
C GLN A 179 0.25 -19.59 -6.14
N TYR A 180 0.48 -18.28 -6.09
CA TYR A 180 1.75 -17.68 -5.66
C TYR A 180 1.81 -17.33 -4.17
N SER A 181 0.80 -17.70 -3.39
CA SER A 181 0.76 -17.49 -1.93
C SER A 181 1.96 -18.15 -1.19
N PHE A 182 2.60 -19.16 -1.79
CA PHE A 182 3.82 -19.77 -1.25
C PHE A 182 4.99 -18.78 -1.12
N LEU A 183 5.03 -17.72 -1.93
CA LEU A 183 6.07 -16.68 -1.87
C LEU A 183 6.06 -15.94 -0.54
N CYS A 184 4.95 -15.96 0.19
CA CYS A 184 4.79 -15.24 1.46
C CYS A 184 4.77 -16.15 2.69
N LYS A 185 5.18 -17.43 2.56
CA LYS A 185 5.43 -18.33 3.69
C LYS A 185 6.73 -17.92 4.39
#